data_AF-A0A6G6FCI3-F1
#
_entry.id   AF-A0A6G6FCI3-F1
#
_cell.length_a   1.000
_cell.length_b   1.000
_cell.length_c   1.000
_cell.angle_alpha   90.00
_cell.angle_beta   90.00
_cell.angle_gamma   90.00
#
_symmetry.space_group_name_H-M   'P 1'
#
loop_
_entity.id
_entity.type
_entity.pdbx_description
1 polymer ?
#
loop_
_entity_poly.entity_id
_entity_poly.type
_entity_poly.pdbx_seq_one_letter_code
_entity_poly.pdbx_strand_id
1 'polypeptide(L)'
;MRRHMAQLTLSERHLASVLMEDYPIAGLQSITELAQAAQVSTPTVVRMARKLGLDGFSALQEALRSEISDQIKKPMSKLDEIAAEDQEAHKLYRFAAAVFRNLHGTLARVDQDEFDTAAALMADPARSIFIEGGRITRSNADYLFNHLQIIRPGVTDLGRSSGVWPQYLLDMDANSVLVLFDIRRYESDLLKLAKLAKARGSRIVLFTDQWGSPIGQLADICFNSHVEAPSSWDSTIAVMLLIEALIAEVQTLLADESRTRIEELESMFTATRMFRDFN
;
A
#
# COMPACT_ATOMS: atom_id res chain seq x y z
N MET A 1 -8.48 29.56 1.40
CA MET A 1 -9.48 29.89 0.35
C MET A 1 -10.94 29.72 0.77
N ARG A 2 -11.41 28.53 1.20
CA ARG A 2 -12.86 28.27 1.43
C ARG A 2 -13.59 29.28 2.34
N ARG A 3 -12.92 29.82 3.37
CA ARG A 3 -13.49 30.83 4.29
C ARG A 3 -13.72 32.21 3.66
N HIS A 4 -13.01 32.55 2.57
CA HIS A 4 -13.08 33.87 1.93
C HIS A 4 -13.97 33.87 0.67
N MET A 5 -14.55 32.72 0.28
CA MET A 5 -15.36 32.57 -0.93
C MET A 5 -16.55 33.53 -1.00
N ALA A 6 -17.14 33.89 0.15
CA ALA A 6 -18.25 34.84 0.23
C ALA A 6 -17.86 36.30 -0.11
N GLN A 7 -16.57 36.64 -0.09
CA GLN A 7 -16.05 37.99 -0.32
C GLN A 7 -15.47 38.19 -1.74
N LEU A 8 -15.43 37.10 -2.52
CA LEU A 8 -14.93 37.08 -3.89
C LEU A 8 -16.03 37.45 -4.88
N THR A 9 -15.67 38.23 -5.91
CA THR A 9 -16.55 38.50 -7.06
C THR A 9 -16.76 37.21 -7.87
N LEU A 10 -17.68 37.23 -8.84
CA LEU A 10 -17.93 36.07 -9.70
C LEU A 10 -16.66 35.58 -10.42
N SER A 11 -15.89 36.49 -11.01
CA SER A 11 -14.63 36.18 -11.71
C SER A 11 -13.53 35.70 -10.74
N GLU A 12 -13.48 36.22 -9.51
CA GLU A 12 -12.53 35.76 -8.50
C GLU A 12 -12.93 34.38 -7.93
N ARG A 13 -14.22 34.07 -7.84
CA ARG A 13 -14.69 32.72 -7.46
C ARG A 13 -14.37 31.68 -8.53
N HIS A 14 -14.53 32.04 -9.80
CA HIS A 14 -14.13 31.18 -10.93
C HIS A 14 -12.60 30.95 -10.93
N LEU A 15 -11.81 32.01 -10.75
CA LEU A 15 -10.37 31.86 -10.57
C LEU A 15 -10.03 30.96 -9.36
N ALA A 16 -10.76 31.11 -8.26
CA ALA A 16 -10.57 30.29 -7.08
C ALA A 16 -11.00 28.83 -7.29
N SER A 17 -11.99 28.52 -8.14
CA SER A 17 -12.33 27.13 -8.48
C SER A 17 -11.26 26.49 -9.36
N VAL A 18 -10.77 27.20 -10.37
CA VAL A 18 -9.69 26.74 -11.26
C VAL A 18 -8.42 26.45 -10.47
N LEU A 19 -8.07 27.31 -9.50
CA LEU A 19 -6.92 27.07 -8.62
C LEU A 19 -7.13 25.90 -7.64
N MET A 20 -8.38 25.52 -7.35
CA MET A 20 -8.71 24.40 -6.46
C MET A 20 -8.82 23.06 -7.19
N GLU A 21 -9.03 23.06 -8.52
CA GLU A 21 -9.11 21.83 -9.33
C GLU A 21 -7.77 21.09 -9.38
N ASP A 22 -6.67 21.83 -9.45
CA ASP A 22 -5.30 21.28 -9.47
C ASP A 22 -4.43 21.94 -8.39
N TYR A 23 -4.98 22.06 -7.18
CA TYR A 23 -4.27 22.61 -6.03
C TYR A 23 -3.22 21.62 -5.49
N PRO A 24 -2.01 22.09 -5.12
CA PRO A 24 -1.49 23.47 -5.17
C PRO A 24 -0.74 23.82 -6.47
N ILE A 25 -0.68 22.92 -7.46
CA ILE A 25 0.13 23.03 -8.68
C ILE A 25 -0.31 24.19 -9.58
N ALA A 26 -1.61 24.38 -9.78
CA ALA A 26 -2.16 25.47 -10.60
C ALA A 26 -1.70 26.87 -10.15
N GLY A 27 -1.50 27.06 -8.84
CA GLY A 27 -1.04 28.33 -8.30
C GLY A 27 0.47 28.55 -8.41
N LEU A 28 1.26 27.56 -8.85
CA LEU A 28 2.70 27.69 -9.09
C LEU A 28 3.05 28.17 -10.51
N GLN A 29 2.08 28.13 -11.42
CA GLN A 29 2.22 28.65 -12.78
C GLN A 29 2.43 30.16 -12.77
N SER A 30 2.88 30.74 -13.90
CA SER A 30 2.99 32.19 -14.02
C SER A 30 1.62 32.87 -13.87
N ILE A 31 1.61 34.14 -13.46
CA ILE A 31 0.36 34.90 -13.31
C ILE A 31 -0.43 34.98 -14.62
N THR A 32 0.27 34.96 -15.75
CA THR A 32 -0.29 35.00 -17.10
C THR A 32 -0.98 33.68 -17.46
N GLU A 33 -0.35 32.54 -17.16
CA GLU A 33 -0.91 31.22 -17.41
C GLU A 33 -2.14 30.97 -16.52
N LEU A 34 -2.06 31.32 -15.24
CA LEU A 34 -3.19 31.17 -14.32
C LEU A 34 -4.36 32.08 -14.72
N ALA A 35 -4.07 33.32 -15.14
CA ALA A 35 -5.09 34.23 -15.64
C ALA A 35 -5.77 33.69 -16.92
N GLN A 36 -4.99 33.13 -17.83
CA GLN A 36 -5.48 32.52 -19.06
C GLN A 36 -6.33 31.27 -18.79
N ALA A 37 -5.86 30.37 -17.93
CA ALA A 37 -6.59 29.16 -17.54
C ALA A 37 -7.95 29.50 -16.90
N ALA A 38 -7.98 30.53 -16.05
CA ALA A 38 -9.20 31.01 -15.41
C ALA A 38 -10.03 31.99 -16.25
N GLN A 39 -9.61 32.32 -17.47
CA GLN A 39 -10.25 33.31 -18.36
C GLN A 39 -10.50 34.66 -17.67
N VAL A 40 -9.52 35.13 -16.89
CA VAL A 40 -9.56 36.42 -16.21
C VAL A 40 -8.34 37.27 -16.56
N SER A 41 -8.36 38.55 -16.19
CA SER A 41 -7.20 39.42 -16.33
C SER A 41 -6.21 39.24 -15.17
N THR A 42 -4.90 39.46 -15.42
CA THR A 42 -3.87 39.39 -14.38
C THR A 42 -4.14 40.30 -13.16
N PRO A 43 -4.76 41.51 -13.27
CA PRO A 43 -5.15 42.29 -12.09
C PRO A 43 -6.23 41.61 -11.25
N THR A 44 -7.08 40.76 -11.83
CA THR A 44 -8.08 39.97 -11.09
C THR A 44 -7.39 38.93 -10.21
N VAL A 45 -6.31 38.31 -10.70
CA VAL A 45 -5.48 37.39 -9.92
C VAL A 45 -4.85 38.09 -8.71
N VAL A 46 -4.28 39.28 -8.92
CA VAL A 46 -3.69 40.08 -7.83
C VAL A 46 -4.74 40.51 -6.80
N ARG A 47 -5.93 40.94 -7.24
CA ARG A 47 -7.03 41.33 -6.34
C ARG A 47 -7.54 40.15 -5.51
N MET A 48 -7.68 38.98 -6.13
CA MET A 48 -8.06 37.77 -5.40
C MET A 48 -7.03 37.43 -4.31
N ALA A 49 -5.73 37.43 -4.65
CA ALA A 49 -4.68 37.16 -3.67
C ALA A 49 -4.73 38.14 -2.48
N ARG A 50 -4.98 39.43 -2.73
CA ARG A 50 -5.17 40.43 -1.66
C ARG A 50 -6.41 40.17 -0.80
N LYS A 51 -7.53 39.77 -1.39
CA LYS A 51 -8.74 39.39 -0.64
C LYS A 51 -8.55 38.12 0.20
N LEU A 52 -7.58 37.28 -0.16
CA LEU A 52 -7.17 36.13 0.64
C LEU A 52 -6.20 36.50 1.77
N GLY A 53 -5.88 37.80 1.96
CA GLY A 53 -5.00 38.29 3.00
C GLY A 53 -3.50 38.26 2.65
N LEU A 54 -3.16 38.17 1.36
CA LEU A 54 -1.79 38.05 0.87
C LEU A 54 -1.36 39.29 0.08
N ASP A 55 -0.08 39.62 0.08
CA ASP A 55 0.47 40.80 -0.62
C ASP A 55 0.61 40.61 -2.15
N GLY A 56 -0.44 40.10 -2.78
CA GLY A 56 -0.51 39.85 -4.22
C GLY A 56 -0.08 38.45 -4.63
N PHE A 57 0.13 38.27 -5.94
CA PHE A 57 0.31 36.93 -6.53
C PHE A 57 1.62 36.24 -6.08
N SER A 58 2.73 36.98 -5.97
CA SER A 58 3.99 36.41 -5.52
C SER A 58 3.90 35.88 -4.07
N ALA A 59 3.18 36.58 -3.19
CA ALA A 59 2.93 36.11 -1.82
C ALA A 59 2.02 34.86 -1.80
N LEU A 60 1.07 34.76 -2.73
CA LEU A 60 0.28 33.55 -2.93
C LEU A 60 1.13 32.38 -3.42
N GLN A 61 1.98 32.58 -4.42
CA GLN A 61 2.90 31.55 -4.89
C GLN A 61 3.84 31.06 -3.78
N GLU A 62 4.35 31.99 -2.97
CA GLU A 62 5.25 31.64 -1.88
C GLU A 62 4.54 30.86 -0.76
N ALA A 63 3.31 31.24 -0.41
CA ALA A 63 2.49 30.48 0.52
C ALA A 63 2.21 29.06 0.01
N LEU A 64 1.97 28.89 -1.29
CA LEU A 64 1.77 27.57 -1.91
C LEU A 64 3.06 26.74 -1.94
N ARG A 65 4.20 27.35 -2.28
CA ARG A 65 5.51 26.67 -2.22
C ARG A 65 5.87 26.26 -0.80
N SER A 66 5.61 27.13 0.17
CA SER A 66 5.80 26.82 1.59
C SER A 66 4.89 25.68 2.02
N GLU A 67 3.63 25.65 1.59
CA GLU A 67 2.71 24.55 1.91
C GLU A 67 3.15 23.22 1.29
N ILE A 68 3.65 23.23 0.06
CA ILE A 68 4.20 22.02 -0.58
C ILE A 68 5.48 21.57 0.13
N SER A 69 6.41 22.50 0.41
CA SER A 69 7.65 22.20 1.14
C SER A 69 7.35 21.65 2.53
N ASP A 70 6.34 22.22 3.19
CA ASP A 70 5.81 21.74 4.45
C ASP A 70 5.17 20.36 4.30
N GLN A 71 4.32 20.10 3.31
CA GLN A 71 3.71 18.78 3.10
C GLN A 71 4.74 17.68 2.79
N ILE A 72 5.84 18.02 2.12
CA ILE A 72 6.95 17.10 1.84
C ILE A 72 7.81 16.86 3.10
N LYS A 73 7.97 17.88 3.97
CA LYS A 73 8.73 17.78 5.23
C LYS A 73 7.91 17.23 6.42
N LYS A 74 6.57 17.33 6.38
CA LYS A 74 5.63 16.98 7.47
C LYS A 74 5.10 15.54 7.55
N PRO A 75 5.39 14.54 6.69
CA PRO A 75 4.87 13.19 6.91
C PRO A 75 5.33 12.65 8.26
N MET A 76 6.58 12.92 8.63
CA MET A 76 7.16 12.51 9.91
C MET A 76 6.69 13.40 11.08
N SER A 77 6.67 14.73 10.93
CA SER A 77 6.33 15.62 12.05
C SER A 77 4.86 15.57 12.46
N LYS A 78 3.91 15.39 11.51
CA LYS A 78 2.49 15.26 11.85
C LYS A 78 2.16 13.94 12.54
N LEU A 79 2.90 12.87 12.27
CA LEU A 79 2.72 11.59 12.95
C LEU A 79 3.20 11.62 14.40
N ASP A 80 4.19 12.46 14.68
CA ASP A 80 4.68 12.77 16.02
C ASP A 80 3.76 13.80 16.73
N GLU A 81 3.23 14.80 16.03
CA GLU A 81 2.23 15.75 16.55
C GLU A 81 0.89 15.05 16.86
N ILE A 82 0.38 14.14 16.01
CA ILE A 82 -0.82 13.35 16.34
C ILE A 82 -0.58 12.41 17.54
N ALA A 83 0.67 11.98 17.76
CA ALA A 83 1.05 11.20 18.94
C ALA A 83 1.20 12.05 20.21
N ALA A 84 1.63 13.31 20.07
CA ALA A 84 2.00 14.20 21.16
C ALA A 84 0.92 15.23 21.54
N GLU A 85 0.02 15.62 20.63
CA GLU A 85 -0.86 16.78 20.83
C GLU A 85 -2.25 16.47 21.39
N ASP A 86 -2.60 15.22 21.70
CA ASP A 86 -3.91 15.04 22.33
C ASP A 86 -4.01 13.81 23.24
N GLN A 87 -3.75 14.03 24.52
CA GLN A 87 -4.24 13.12 25.57
C GLN A 87 -5.78 13.00 25.54
N GLU A 88 -6.50 13.91 24.85
CA GLU A 88 -7.96 13.85 24.62
C GLU A 88 -8.38 13.23 23.26
N ALA A 89 -7.46 12.89 22.34
CA ALA A 89 -7.86 12.27 21.07
C ALA A 89 -8.54 10.92 21.30
N HIS A 90 -9.68 10.71 20.65
CA HIS A 90 -10.43 9.45 20.71
C HIS A 90 -9.54 8.24 20.39
N LYS A 91 -9.73 7.12 21.09
CA LYS A 91 -8.88 5.90 21.00
C LYS A 91 -8.68 5.41 19.55
N LEU A 92 -9.70 5.58 18.71
CA LEU A 92 -9.64 5.25 17.28
C LEU A 92 -8.56 6.06 16.54
N TYR A 93 -8.47 7.37 16.76
CA TYR A 93 -7.47 8.22 16.11
C TYR A 93 -6.05 7.90 16.59
N ARG A 94 -5.89 7.58 17.88
CA ARG A 94 -4.59 7.13 18.41
C ARG A 94 -4.13 5.81 17.78
N PHE A 95 -5.06 4.88 17.59
CA PHE A 95 -4.78 3.63 16.88
C PHE A 95 -4.40 3.89 15.43
N ALA A 96 -5.19 4.71 14.71
CA ALA A 96 -4.89 5.08 13.32
C ALA A 96 -3.53 5.75 13.18
N ALA A 97 -3.16 6.66 14.09
CA ALA A 97 -1.85 7.31 14.09
C ALA A 97 -0.69 6.30 14.24
N ALA A 98 -0.83 5.31 15.11
CA ALA A 98 0.15 4.24 15.24
C ALA A 98 0.26 3.41 13.95
N VAL A 99 -0.87 3.07 13.32
CA VAL A 99 -0.89 2.36 12.04
C VAL A 99 -0.22 3.17 10.93
N PHE A 100 -0.47 4.49 10.85
CA PHE A 100 0.20 5.34 9.88
C PHE A 100 1.71 5.41 10.08
N ARG A 101 2.18 5.45 11.34
CA ARG A 101 3.62 5.35 11.64
C ARG A 101 4.19 4.02 11.19
N ASN A 102 3.45 2.93 11.40
CA ASN A 102 3.89 1.61 10.93
C ASN A 102 4.02 1.55 9.41
N LEU A 103 3.04 2.09 8.67
CA LEU A 103 3.09 2.14 7.21
C LEU A 103 4.32 2.91 6.74
N HIS A 104 4.54 4.11 7.27
CA HIS A 104 5.70 4.94 6.91
C HIS A 104 7.02 4.27 7.29
N GLY A 105 7.13 3.73 8.51
CA GLY A 105 8.34 3.05 8.99
C GLY A 105 8.66 1.77 8.21
N THR A 106 7.63 1.10 7.67
CA THR A 106 7.78 -0.07 6.80
C THR A 106 8.29 0.36 5.43
N LEU A 107 7.61 1.31 4.77
CA LEU A 107 8.00 1.80 3.44
C LEU A 107 9.40 2.41 3.41
N ALA A 108 9.84 3.03 4.50
CA ALA A 108 11.19 3.58 4.61
C ALA A 108 12.31 2.51 4.67
N ARG A 109 11.96 1.23 4.88
CA ARG A 109 12.91 0.12 5.01
C ARG A 109 12.80 -0.94 3.92
N VAL A 110 11.68 -0.99 3.20
CA VAL A 110 11.50 -1.93 2.10
C VAL A 110 12.48 -1.57 0.99
N ASP A 111 13.30 -2.55 0.60
CA ASP A 111 14.13 -2.45 -0.59
C ASP A 111 13.24 -2.65 -1.83
N GLN A 112 13.27 -1.68 -2.74
CA GLN A 112 12.47 -1.69 -3.95
C GLN A 112 12.93 -2.79 -4.92
N ASP A 113 14.23 -3.06 -4.97
CA ASP A 113 14.78 -4.11 -5.84
C ASP A 113 14.35 -5.50 -5.33
N GLU A 114 14.27 -5.70 -4.01
CA GLU A 114 13.73 -6.93 -3.42
C GLU A 114 12.22 -7.07 -3.66
N PHE A 115 11.47 -5.97 -3.60
CA PHE A 115 10.04 -5.95 -3.93
C PHE A 115 9.81 -6.37 -5.38
N ASP A 116 10.51 -5.75 -6.33
CA ASP A 116 10.41 -6.06 -7.76
C ASP A 116 10.84 -7.51 -8.04
N THR A 117 11.89 -7.99 -7.36
CA THR A 117 12.32 -9.39 -7.47
C THR A 117 11.26 -10.36 -6.96
N ALA A 118 10.60 -10.05 -5.82
CA ALA A 118 9.51 -10.88 -5.31
C ALA A 118 8.32 -10.90 -6.28
N ALA A 119 7.97 -9.75 -6.86
CA ALA A 119 6.90 -9.65 -7.85
C ALA A 119 7.22 -10.50 -9.09
N ALA A 120 8.44 -10.40 -9.63
CA ALA A 120 8.88 -11.20 -10.77
C ALA A 120 8.88 -12.71 -10.48
N LEU A 121 9.32 -13.12 -9.29
CA LEU A 121 9.26 -14.53 -8.87
C LEU A 121 7.81 -15.04 -8.78
N MET A 122 6.89 -14.21 -8.30
CA MET A 122 5.47 -14.57 -8.20
C MET A 122 4.72 -14.46 -9.53
N ALA A 123 5.22 -13.65 -10.47
CA ALA A 123 4.67 -13.54 -11.81
C ALA A 123 5.09 -14.71 -12.71
N ASP A 124 6.27 -15.31 -12.50
CA ASP A 124 6.77 -16.40 -13.34
C ASP A 124 5.85 -17.65 -13.31
N PRO A 125 5.18 -17.99 -14.44
CA PRO A 125 4.25 -19.12 -14.50
C PRO A 125 4.94 -20.48 -14.42
N ALA A 126 6.26 -20.55 -14.62
CA ALA A 126 7.03 -21.77 -14.45
C ALA A 126 7.30 -22.11 -12.97
N ARG A 127 6.96 -21.20 -12.05
CA ARG A 127 7.17 -21.38 -10.61
C ARG A 127 5.89 -21.76 -9.90
N SER A 128 5.94 -22.81 -9.08
CA SER A 128 4.85 -23.13 -8.16
C SER A 128 4.97 -22.27 -6.91
N ILE A 129 3.87 -21.63 -6.50
CA ILE A 129 3.79 -20.79 -5.31
C ILE A 129 3.08 -21.56 -4.21
N PHE A 130 3.73 -21.70 -3.07
CA PHE A 130 3.16 -22.26 -1.85
C PHE A 130 3.10 -21.16 -0.81
N ILE A 131 1.96 -21.03 -0.13
CA ILE A 131 1.71 -19.93 0.80
C ILE A 131 1.31 -20.53 2.14
N GLU A 132 1.88 -20.02 3.22
CA GLU A 132 1.47 -20.38 4.58
C GLU A 132 1.67 -19.20 5.54
N GLY A 133 0.73 -19.06 6.49
CA GLY A 133 0.80 -18.09 7.57
C GLY A 133 0.59 -18.74 8.92
N GLY A 134 1.21 -18.17 9.95
CA GLY A 134 1.00 -18.55 11.34
C GLY A 134 -0.43 -18.28 11.81
N ARG A 135 -0.69 -18.55 13.09
CA ARG A 135 -2.00 -18.47 13.75
C ARG A 135 -2.71 -17.14 13.56
N ILE A 136 -2.00 -16.02 13.53
CA ILE A 136 -2.59 -14.68 13.33
C ILE A 136 -2.37 -14.13 11.92
N THR A 137 -1.33 -14.59 11.23
CA THR A 137 -0.96 -14.15 9.88
C THR A 137 -1.55 -15.03 8.79
N ARG A 138 -2.29 -16.08 9.13
CA ARG A 138 -3.06 -16.87 8.17
C ARG A 138 -4.02 -16.01 7.36
N SER A 139 -4.65 -15.01 7.96
CA SER A 139 -5.52 -14.10 7.20
C SER A 139 -4.78 -13.35 6.10
N ASN A 140 -3.51 -13.00 6.31
CA ASN A 140 -2.64 -12.41 5.30
C ASN A 140 -2.28 -13.43 4.20
N ALA A 141 -1.96 -14.66 4.59
CA ALA A 141 -1.71 -15.77 3.65
C ALA A 141 -2.93 -16.08 2.77
N ASP A 142 -4.11 -16.22 3.38
CA ASP A 142 -5.39 -16.46 2.71
C ASP A 142 -5.72 -15.31 1.75
N TYR A 143 -5.45 -14.05 2.14
CA TYR A 143 -5.67 -12.89 1.29
C TYR A 143 -4.78 -12.94 0.03
N LEU A 144 -3.48 -13.20 0.19
CA LEU A 144 -2.56 -13.34 -0.94
C LEU A 144 -2.99 -14.49 -1.84
N PHE A 145 -3.24 -15.68 -1.26
CA PHE A 145 -3.70 -16.86 -2.00
C PHE A 145 -4.96 -16.57 -2.83
N ASN A 146 -5.97 -15.96 -2.20
CA ASN A 146 -7.26 -15.71 -2.84
C ASN A 146 -7.17 -14.82 -4.07
N HIS A 147 -6.31 -13.80 -4.04
CA HIS A 147 -6.14 -12.89 -5.17
C HIS A 147 -5.17 -13.45 -6.21
N LEU A 148 -4.09 -14.09 -5.77
CA LEU A 148 -3.06 -14.60 -6.67
C LEU A 148 -3.56 -15.77 -7.54
N GLN A 149 -4.42 -16.65 -6.99
CA GLN A 149 -5.00 -17.76 -7.76
C GLN A 149 -5.95 -17.31 -8.88
N ILE A 150 -6.53 -16.11 -8.74
CA ILE A 150 -7.38 -15.49 -9.77
C ILE A 150 -6.52 -15.10 -10.96
N ILE A 151 -5.37 -14.48 -10.72
CA ILE A 151 -4.54 -13.91 -11.78
C ILE A 151 -3.53 -14.89 -12.38
N ARG A 152 -3.22 -16.02 -11.71
CA ARG A 152 -2.33 -17.05 -12.25
C ARG A 152 -2.57 -18.47 -11.71
N PRO A 153 -2.19 -19.53 -12.45
CA PRO A 153 -2.20 -20.90 -11.95
C PRO A 153 -0.99 -21.21 -11.05
N GLY A 154 -0.99 -22.39 -10.43
CA GLY A 154 0.17 -22.89 -9.67
C GLY A 154 0.34 -22.26 -8.29
N VAL A 155 -0.73 -21.76 -7.69
CA VAL A 155 -0.74 -21.19 -6.34
C VAL A 155 -1.43 -22.17 -5.39
N THR A 156 -0.81 -22.47 -4.26
CA THR A 156 -1.29 -23.44 -3.26
C THR A 156 -1.20 -22.87 -1.85
N ASP A 157 -2.31 -22.85 -1.12
CA ASP A 157 -2.32 -22.70 0.35
C ASP A 157 -2.00 -24.06 1.00
N LEU A 158 -1.00 -24.10 1.88
CA LEU A 158 -0.52 -25.34 2.52
C LEU A 158 -1.47 -25.87 3.61
N GLY A 159 -2.51 -25.09 3.96
CA GLY A 159 -3.60 -25.55 4.80
C GLY A 159 -3.31 -25.57 6.30
N ARG A 160 -4.35 -25.81 7.10
CA ARG A 160 -4.37 -25.50 8.54
C ARG A 160 -3.59 -26.44 9.45
N SER A 161 -3.12 -27.57 8.94
CA SER A 161 -2.51 -28.63 9.74
C SER A 161 -1.11 -28.94 9.24
N SER A 162 -0.11 -28.75 10.10
CA SER A 162 1.28 -29.08 9.77
C SER A 162 1.49 -30.55 9.41
N GLY A 163 0.55 -31.43 9.79
CA GLY A 163 0.55 -32.84 9.40
C GLY A 163 0.39 -33.11 7.90
N VAL A 164 -0.16 -32.17 7.11
CA VAL A 164 -0.30 -32.35 5.66
C VAL A 164 0.86 -31.76 4.85
N TRP A 165 1.66 -30.88 5.44
CA TRP A 165 2.79 -30.23 4.76
C TRP A 165 3.80 -31.17 4.10
N PRO A 166 4.12 -32.38 4.64
CA PRO A 166 5.02 -33.30 3.96
C PRO A 166 4.58 -33.67 2.53
N GLN A 167 3.27 -33.66 2.23
CA GLN A 167 2.76 -33.96 0.90
C GLN A 167 3.12 -32.85 -0.08
N TYR A 168 2.88 -31.58 0.28
CA TYR A 168 3.28 -30.43 -0.53
C TYR A 168 4.79 -30.28 -0.64
N LEU A 169 5.51 -30.57 0.46
CA LEU A 169 6.98 -30.57 0.45
C LEU A 169 7.52 -31.59 -0.56
N LEU A 170 6.84 -32.70 -0.88
CA LEU A 170 7.31 -33.62 -1.93
C LEU A 170 7.28 -32.99 -3.32
N ASP A 171 6.39 -32.04 -3.57
CA ASP A 171 6.22 -31.36 -4.85
C ASP A 171 7.07 -30.08 -4.96
N MET A 172 7.70 -29.65 -3.86
CA MET A 172 8.59 -28.49 -3.85
C MET A 172 9.95 -28.81 -4.49
N ASP A 173 10.52 -27.86 -5.22
CA ASP A 173 11.82 -27.95 -5.88
C ASP A 173 12.48 -26.57 -6.03
N ALA A 174 13.50 -26.46 -6.89
CA ALA A 174 14.22 -25.23 -7.18
C ALA A 174 13.38 -24.17 -7.95
N ASN A 175 12.28 -24.58 -8.56
CA ASN A 175 11.33 -23.67 -9.21
C ASN A 175 10.22 -23.23 -8.26
N SER A 176 10.14 -23.81 -7.06
CA SER A 176 9.11 -23.50 -6.08
C SER A 176 9.46 -22.24 -5.28
N VAL A 177 8.43 -21.44 -4.99
CA VAL A 177 8.48 -20.27 -4.10
C VAL A 177 7.59 -20.53 -2.91
N LEU A 178 8.16 -20.51 -1.71
CA LEU A 178 7.44 -20.59 -0.46
C LEU A 178 7.29 -19.18 0.13
N VAL A 179 6.06 -18.70 0.23
CA VAL A 179 5.71 -17.43 0.84
C VAL A 179 5.24 -17.67 2.27
N LEU A 180 5.92 -17.05 3.23
CA LEU A 180 5.65 -17.22 4.66
C LEU A 180 5.27 -15.91 5.31
N PHE A 181 4.28 -15.96 6.19
CA PHE A 181 3.93 -14.85 7.06
C PHE A 181 4.15 -15.25 8.51
N ASP A 182 5.17 -14.69 9.16
CA ASP A 182 5.56 -15.03 10.52
C ASP A 182 5.91 -13.77 11.31
N ILE A 183 5.04 -13.41 12.26
CA ILE A 183 5.22 -12.26 13.15
C ILE A 183 5.09 -12.71 14.60
N ARG A 184 5.79 -12.00 15.49
CA ARG A 184 5.81 -11.96 16.95
C ARG A 184 5.20 -13.18 17.65
N ARG A 185 6.04 -13.86 18.41
CA ARG A 185 5.81 -15.24 18.91
C ARG A 185 5.90 -16.26 17.76
N TYR A 186 7.00 -16.14 17.02
CA TYR A 186 7.33 -16.93 15.85
C TYR A 186 7.09 -18.43 16.06
N GLU A 187 6.41 -19.04 15.10
CA GLU A 187 5.97 -20.42 15.24
C GLU A 187 7.06 -21.40 14.85
N SER A 188 7.37 -22.34 15.76
CA SER A 188 8.42 -23.34 15.51
C SER A 188 8.13 -24.20 14.29
N ASP A 189 6.86 -24.41 13.96
CA ASP A 189 6.46 -25.24 12.83
C ASP A 189 6.71 -24.52 11.50
N LEU A 190 6.47 -23.21 11.40
CA LEU A 190 6.85 -22.42 10.22
C LEU A 190 8.37 -22.43 10.00
N LEU A 191 9.16 -22.36 11.07
CA LEU A 191 10.61 -22.48 10.96
C LEU A 191 11.05 -23.86 10.45
N LYS A 192 10.40 -24.94 10.91
CA LYS A 192 10.67 -26.29 10.39
C LYS A 192 10.29 -26.40 8.91
N LEU A 193 9.13 -25.87 8.53
CA LEU A 193 8.68 -25.83 7.15
C LEU A 193 9.67 -25.10 6.25
N ALA A 194 10.11 -23.90 6.65
CA ALA A 194 11.12 -23.12 5.93
C ALA A 194 12.43 -23.89 5.73
N LYS A 195 12.93 -24.58 6.77
CA LYS A 195 14.14 -25.41 6.66
C LYS A 195 13.96 -26.55 5.67
N LEU A 196 12.83 -27.24 5.72
CA LEU A 196 12.53 -28.36 4.83
C LEU A 196 12.38 -27.90 3.38
N ALA A 197 11.69 -26.80 3.13
CA ALA A 197 11.55 -26.21 1.80
C ALA A 197 12.90 -25.73 1.24
N LYS A 198 13.71 -25.05 2.06
CA LYS A 198 15.06 -24.63 1.65
C LYS A 198 15.95 -25.81 1.30
N ALA A 199 15.87 -26.91 2.05
CA ALA A 199 16.60 -28.14 1.75
C ALA A 199 16.22 -28.78 0.40
N ARG A 200 15.06 -28.42 -0.15
CA ARG A 200 14.58 -28.81 -1.48
C ARG A 200 14.92 -27.81 -2.59
N GLY A 201 15.61 -26.73 -2.25
CA GLY A 201 16.02 -25.68 -3.19
C GLY A 201 14.97 -24.59 -3.42
N SER A 202 13.83 -24.63 -2.72
CA SER A 202 12.80 -23.60 -2.88
C SER A 202 13.28 -22.23 -2.46
N ARG A 203 12.82 -21.21 -3.18
CA ARG A 203 12.99 -19.81 -2.78
C ARG A 203 12.02 -19.46 -1.68
N ILE A 204 12.46 -18.69 -0.69
CA ILE A 204 11.63 -18.28 0.44
C ILE A 204 11.43 -16.77 0.42
N VAL A 205 10.17 -16.33 0.33
CA VAL A 205 9.76 -14.93 0.52
C VAL A 205 9.09 -14.84 1.88
N LEU A 206 9.67 -14.07 2.79
CA LEU A 206 9.19 -13.93 4.15
C LEU A 206 8.60 -12.54 4.37
N PHE A 207 7.36 -12.48 4.85
CA PHE A 207 6.76 -11.31 5.47
C PHE A 207 6.84 -11.47 6.98
N THR A 208 7.56 -10.59 7.64
CA THR A 208 7.78 -10.63 9.09
C THR A 208 7.68 -9.24 9.70
N ASP A 209 7.97 -9.14 10.99
CA ASP A 209 7.93 -7.89 11.74
C ASP A 209 9.32 -7.27 11.93
N GLN A 210 9.36 -6.15 12.65
CA GLN A 210 10.58 -5.39 12.88
C GLN A 210 11.60 -6.05 13.84
N TRP A 211 11.23 -7.12 14.55
CA TRP A 211 12.12 -7.77 15.52
C TRP A 211 12.90 -8.95 14.94
N GLY A 212 12.51 -9.42 13.74
CA GLY A 212 13.21 -10.44 12.98
C GLY A 212 12.85 -11.87 13.36
N SER A 213 12.03 -12.53 12.53
CA SER A 213 11.79 -13.97 12.64
C SER A 213 13.09 -14.78 12.41
N PRO A 214 13.29 -15.90 13.13
CA PRO A 214 14.36 -16.86 12.83
C PRO A 214 14.36 -17.37 11.38
N ILE A 215 13.22 -17.31 10.69
CA ILE A 215 13.09 -17.69 9.27
C ILE A 215 13.89 -16.73 8.37
N GLY A 216 14.14 -15.49 8.81
CA GLY A 216 14.90 -14.50 8.04
C GLY A 216 16.31 -14.96 7.65
N GLN A 217 16.91 -15.89 8.39
CA GLN A 217 18.23 -16.47 8.03
C GLN A 217 18.16 -17.46 6.86
N LEU A 218 16.97 -17.92 6.50
CA LEU A 218 16.69 -18.87 5.42
C LEU A 218 16.06 -18.19 4.20
N ALA A 219 15.40 -17.05 4.44
CA ALA A 219 14.69 -16.27 3.44
C ALA A 219 15.64 -15.77 2.34
N ASP A 220 15.16 -15.83 1.10
CA ASP A 220 15.82 -15.20 -0.04
C ASP A 220 15.41 -13.73 -0.15
N ILE A 221 14.18 -13.39 0.25
CA ILE A 221 13.64 -12.02 0.32
C ILE A 221 12.88 -11.88 1.65
N CYS A 222 13.09 -10.78 2.37
CA CYS A 222 12.50 -10.56 3.69
C CYS A 222 11.91 -9.15 3.84
N PHE A 223 10.58 -9.07 3.93
CA PHE A 223 9.85 -7.83 4.18
C PHE A 223 9.57 -7.64 5.67
N ASN A 224 10.29 -6.71 6.31
CA ASN A 224 10.14 -6.39 7.72
C ASN A 224 9.15 -5.24 7.92
N SER A 225 7.94 -5.57 8.33
CA SER A 225 6.88 -4.59 8.60
C SER A 225 6.86 -4.16 10.07
N HIS A 226 6.51 -2.90 10.33
CA HIS A 226 6.17 -2.47 11.68
C HIS A 226 4.76 -2.91 12.02
N VAL A 227 4.58 -3.57 13.17
CA VAL A 227 3.28 -4.13 13.56
C VAL A 227 2.76 -3.63 14.92
N GLU A 228 3.49 -2.76 15.61
CA GLU A 228 3.09 -2.27 16.93
C GLU A 228 1.85 -1.39 16.87
N ALA A 229 0.87 -1.66 17.72
CA ALA A 229 -0.32 -0.83 17.88
C ALA A 229 -0.61 -0.61 19.37
N PRO A 230 -1.36 0.43 19.78
CA PRO A 230 -1.73 0.68 21.16
C PRO A 230 -2.82 -0.31 21.63
N SER A 231 -2.52 -1.61 21.58
CA SER A 231 -3.40 -2.73 21.88
C SER A 231 -2.60 -3.96 22.29
N SER A 232 -3.27 -4.99 22.82
CA SER A 232 -2.65 -6.29 23.12
C SER A 232 -2.33 -7.13 21.87
N TRP A 233 -2.74 -6.65 20.69
CA TRP A 233 -2.57 -7.30 19.40
C TRP A 233 -1.72 -6.43 18.48
N ASP A 234 -0.95 -7.09 17.62
CA ASP A 234 -0.18 -6.46 16.57
C ASP A 234 -1.09 -6.13 15.37
N SER A 235 -0.83 -5.01 14.69
CA SER A 235 -1.54 -4.59 13.48
C SER A 235 -0.81 -5.11 12.23
N THR A 236 -1.50 -5.89 11.42
CA THR A 236 -0.97 -6.42 10.15
C THR A 236 -1.25 -5.52 8.95
N ILE A 237 -1.70 -4.28 9.16
CA ILE A 237 -2.07 -3.36 8.08
C ILE A 237 -0.86 -3.00 7.21
N ALA A 238 0.32 -2.81 7.80
CA ALA A 238 1.55 -2.58 7.03
C ALA A 238 1.97 -3.81 6.20
N VAL A 239 1.75 -5.01 6.73
CA VAL A 239 1.96 -6.26 5.98
C VAL A 239 0.95 -6.34 4.82
N MET A 240 -0.32 -6.00 5.08
CA MET A 240 -1.38 -6.01 4.06
C MET A 240 -1.09 -5.02 2.92
N LEU A 241 -0.57 -3.83 3.23
CA LEU A 241 -0.12 -2.88 2.22
C LEU A 241 0.85 -3.54 1.22
N LEU A 242 1.86 -4.25 1.73
CA LEU A 242 2.85 -4.91 0.87
C LEU A 242 2.24 -6.04 0.05
N ILE A 243 1.31 -6.81 0.64
CA ILE A 243 0.58 -7.86 -0.07
C ILE A 243 -0.23 -7.28 -1.23
N GLU A 244 -1.01 -6.23 -0.99
CA GLU A 244 -1.85 -5.60 -2.01
C GLU A 244 -1.01 -4.98 -3.12
N ALA A 245 0.07 -4.29 -2.77
CA ALA A 245 1.02 -3.75 -3.74
C ALA A 245 1.65 -4.88 -4.59
N LEU A 246 2.03 -5.99 -3.97
CA LEU A 246 2.64 -7.12 -4.66
C LEU A 246 1.65 -7.82 -5.61
N ILE A 247 0.40 -7.99 -5.19
CA ILE A 247 -0.66 -8.53 -6.05
C ILE A 247 -0.85 -7.63 -7.28
N ALA A 248 -0.92 -6.31 -7.07
CA ALA A 248 -1.08 -5.36 -8.17
C ALA A 248 0.10 -5.43 -9.15
N GLU A 249 1.33 -5.47 -8.65
CA GLU A 249 2.51 -5.57 -9.51
C GLU A 249 2.58 -6.91 -10.27
N VAL A 250 2.28 -8.03 -9.60
CA VAL A 250 2.21 -9.34 -10.27
C VAL A 250 1.16 -9.35 -11.37
N GLN A 251 0.00 -8.72 -11.14
CA GLN A 251 -1.03 -8.58 -12.16
C GLN A 251 -0.55 -7.72 -13.34
N THR A 252 0.17 -6.63 -13.08
CA THR A 252 0.78 -5.79 -14.12
C THR A 252 1.80 -6.56 -14.96
N LEU A 253 2.63 -7.39 -14.33
CA LEU A 253 3.61 -8.24 -15.02
C LEU A 253 2.96 -9.37 -15.84
N LEU A 254 1.72 -9.75 -15.50
CA LEU A 254 0.92 -10.77 -16.18
C LEU A 254 -0.32 -10.17 -16.88
N ALA A 255 -0.24 -8.93 -17.38
CA ALA A 255 -1.43 -8.18 -17.79
C ALA A 255 -2.31 -8.92 -18.81
N ASP A 256 -1.71 -9.60 -19.79
CA ASP A 256 -2.44 -10.30 -20.84
C ASP A 256 -3.01 -11.64 -20.33
N GLU A 257 -2.19 -12.47 -19.68
CA GLU A 257 -2.60 -13.77 -19.15
C GLU A 257 -3.64 -13.66 -18.03
N SER A 258 -3.45 -12.69 -17.12
CA SER A 258 -4.37 -12.45 -16.02
C SER A 258 -5.72 -11.95 -16.52
N ARG A 259 -5.76 -11.10 -17.57
CA ARG A 259 -7.01 -10.65 -18.19
C ARG A 259 -7.79 -11.84 -18.72
N THR A 260 -7.18 -12.70 -19.54
CA THR A 260 -7.86 -13.89 -20.09
C THR A 260 -8.40 -14.78 -18.97
N ARG A 261 -7.61 -15.01 -17.93
CA ARG A 261 -8.02 -15.85 -16.79
C ARG A 261 -9.18 -15.25 -16.00
N ILE A 262 -9.19 -13.92 -15.80
CA ILE A 262 -10.29 -13.21 -15.14
C ILE A 262 -11.57 -13.30 -15.98
N GLU A 263 -11.49 -13.08 -17.29
CA GLU A 263 -12.64 -13.19 -18.20
C GLU A 263 -13.23 -14.62 -18.18
N GLU A 264 -12.39 -15.65 -18.19
CA GLU A 264 -12.82 -17.03 -18.05
C GLU A 264 -13.51 -17.28 -16.70
N LEU A 265 -12.94 -16.78 -15.60
CA LEU A 265 -13.51 -16.91 -14.26
C LEU A 265 -14.87 -16.19 -14.14
N GLU A 266 -14.98 -14.98 -14.66
CA GLU A 266 -16.24 -14.22 -14.70
C GLU A 266 -17.34 -14.98 -15.46
N SER A 267 -16.99 -15.59 -16.61
CA SER A 267 -17.93 -16.42 -17.37
C SER A 267 -18.49 -17.59 -16.55
N MET A 268 -17.65 -18.21 -15.71
CA MET A 268 -18.06 -19.29 -14.81
C MET A 268 -18.96 -18.79 -13.68
N PHE A 269 -18.68 -17.61 -13.13
CA PHE A 269 -19.54 -17.01 -12.10
C PHE A 269 -20.93 -16.65 -12.64
N THR A 270 -21.01 -16.10 -13.85
CA THR A 270 -22.31 -15.85 -14.52
C THR A 270 -23.07 -17.15 -14.74
N ALA A 271 -22.40 -18.20 -15.20
CA ALA A 271 -23.02 -19.51 -15.43
C ALA A 271 -23.56 -20.15 -14.14
N THR A 272 -22.89 -19.92 -13.00
CA THR A 272 -23.24 -20.50 -11.70
C THR A 272 -24.18 -19.63 -10.86
N ARG A 273 -24.50 -18.39 -11.29
CA ARG A 273 -25.27 -17.39 -10.53
C ARG A 273 -24.73 -17.17 -9.11
N MET A 274 -23.41 -17.25 -8.96
CA MET A 274 -22.76 -17.21 -7.65
C MET A 274 -22.86 -15.81 -7.01
N PHE A 275 -22.91 -14.76 -7.83
CA PHE A 275 -23.08 -13.38 -7.39
C PHE A 275 -24.45 -12.83 -7.82
N ARG A 276 -24.99 -11.90 -7.03
CA ARG A 276 -26.19 -11.16 -7.41
C ARG A 276 -25.82 -10.17 -8.50
N ASP A 277 -26.50 -10.26 -9.64
CA ASP A 277 -26.51 -9.19 -10.63
C ASP A 277 -27.15 -7.96 -9.97
N PHE A 278 -26.40 -6.86 -9.90
CA PHE A 278 -26.95 -5.56 -9.49
C PHE A 278 -27.69 -4.95 -10.69
N ASN A 279 -28.95 -5.34 -10.86
CA ASN A 279 -29.91 -4.62 -11.72
C ASN A 279 -30.48 -3.40 -10.99
#